data_AF-A0A1H9YDZ9-F1
#
_entry.id   AF-A0A1H9YDZ9-F1
#
_cell.length_a   1.000
_cell.length_b   1.000
_cell.length_c   1.000
_cell.angle_alpha   90.00
_cell.angle_beta   90.00
_cell.angle_gamma   90.00
#
_symmetry.space_group_name_H-M   'P 1'
#
loop_
_entity.id
_entity.type
_entity.pdbx_description
1 polymer ?
#
loop_
_entity_poly.entity_id
_entity_poly.type
_entity_poly.pdbx_seq_one_letter_code
_entity_poly.pdbx_strand_id
1 'polypeptide(L)'
;MDAIENRQPRHLAWHETLEIHELVAFQSIGLMKLKKAVREVHDNKLRGLYLQTIKDLEANINDLLKFYSLAPREDIDRDMKDLDKGFYAGDLLALAKTSVRNYAIAITETATPEVRETLAKHLQKAIRTHANVFNFMYQNGLYPAYDMKKLLENDMNLANKALKMDY
;
A
#
# COMPACT_ATOMS: atom_id res chain seq x y z
N MET A 1 -11.02 -24.87 -36.25
CA MET A 1 -9.79 -25.14 -35.47
C MET A 1 -9.18 -23.78 -35.24
N ASP A 2 -9.63 -23.07 -34.20
CA ASP A 2 -9.22 -21.69 -33.98
C ASP A 2 -8.08 -21.67 -32.99
N ALA A 3 -6.87 -21.57 -33.54
CA ALA A 3 -5.60 -21.50 -32.82
C ALA A 3 -5.40 -20.11 -32.16
N ILE A 4 -6.33 -19.72 -31.27
CA ILE A 4 -6.16 -18.59 -30.34
C ILE A 4 -6.12 -19.10 -28.89
N GLU A 5 -5.93 -20.40 -28.68
CA GLU A 5 -5.57 -20.94 -27.36
C GLU A 5 -4.05 -21.00 -27.20
N ASN A 6 -3.56 -20.43 -26.10
CA ASN A 6 -2.21 -20.55 -25.53
C ASN A 6 -1.05 -19.75 -26.14
N ARG A 7 -1.13 -18.41 -26.06
CA ARG A 7 0.05 -17.56 -25.84
C ARG A 7 -0.13 -16.56 -24.70
N GLN A 8 -0.84 -16.94 -23.65
CA GLN A 8 -0.87 -16.14 -22.42
C GLN A 8 0.51 -16.28 -21.73
N PRO A 9 1.20 -15.17 -21.42
CA PRO A 9 2.45 -15.21 -20.66
C PRO A 9 2.24 -15.95 -19.32
N ARG A 10 3.26 -16.67 -18.83
CA ARG A 10 3.22 -17.32 -17.50
C ARG A 10 3.51 -16.34 -16.35
N HIS A 11 3.20 -15.07 -16.54
CA HIS A 11 3.38 -13.99 -15.57
C HIS A 11 2.23 -12.99 -15.70
N LEU A 12 1.98 -12.23 -14.63
CA LEU A 12 0.95 -11.19 -14.63
C LEU A 12 1.22 -10.11 -15.69
N ALA A 13 0.17 -9.43 -16.15
CA ALA A 13 0.35 -8.19 -16.88
C ALA A 13 0.98 -7.12 -15.97
N TRP A 14 1.81 -6.25 -16.53
CA TRP A 14 2.54 -5.25 -15.73
C TRP A 14 1.65 -4.34 -14.90
N HIS A 15 0.49 -3.95 -15.42
CA HIS A 15 -0.46 -3.15 -14.64
C HIS A 15 -1.05 -3.95 -13.47
N GLU A 16 -1.31 -5.25 -13.63
CA GLU A 16 -1.76 -6.11 -12.54
C GLU A 16 -0.67 -6.27 -11.48
N THR A 17 0.59 -6.42 -11.89
CA THR A 17 1.73 -6.41 -10.96
C THR A 17 1.77 -5.13 -10.12
N LEU A 18 1.54 -3.97 -10.74
CA LEU A 18 1.51 -2.69 -10.03
C LEU A 18 0.28 -2.54 -9.12
N GLU A 19 -0.88 -3.03 -9.53
CA GLU A 19 -2.07 -3.03 -8.66
C GLU A 19 -1.87 -3.96 -7.45
N ILE A 20 -1.27 -5.13 -7.65
CA ILE A 20 -0.92 -6.06 -6.56
C ILE A 20 0.14 -5.44 -5.63
N HIS A 21 1.14 -4.73 -6.15
CA HIS A 21 2.09 -3.92 -5.36
C HIS A 21 1.35 -2.94 -4.45
N GLU A 22 0.47 -2.10 -5.02
CA GLU A 22 -0.26 -1.09 -4.27
C GLU A 22 -1.15 -1.70 -3.19
N LEU A 23 -1.86 -2.80 -3.50
CA LEU A 23 -2.72 -3.51 -2.55
C LEU A 23 -1.92 -4.13 -1.39
N VAL A 24 -0.82 -4.81 -1.68
CA VAL A 24 0.02 -5.42 -0.64
C VAL A 24 0.65 -4.36 0.25
N ALA A 25 1.22 -3.30 -0.32
CA ALA A 25 1.81 -2.22 0.45
C ALA A 25 0.77 -1.56 1.37
N PHE A 26 -0.40 -1.20 0.82
CA PHE A 26 -1.47 -0.54 1.58
C PHE A 26 -2.03 -1.43 2.70
N GLN A 27 -2.32 -2.70 2.41
CA GLN A 27 -2.87 -3.61 3.42
C GLN A 27 -1.84 -3.96 4.49
N SER A 28 -0.56 -4.10 4.15
CA SER A 28 0.50 -4.39 5.12
C SER A 28 0.69 -3.24 6.11
N ILE A 29 0.70 -1.99 5.61
CA ILE A 29 0.76 -0.79 6.46
C ILE A 29 -0.50 -0.70 7.34
N GLY A 30 -1.68 -0.92 6.76
CA GLY A 30 -2.94 -0.94 7.49
C GLY A 30 -2.95 -2.00 8.60
N LEU A 31 -2.50 -3.22 8.30
CA LEU A 31 -2.40 -4.32 9.25
C LEU A 31 -1.48 -3.95 10.42
N MET A 32 -0.28 -3.43 10.14
CA MET A 32 0.65 -2.97 11.18
C MET A 32 0.02 -1.88 12.05
N LYS A 33 -0.70 -0.94 11.45
CA LYS A 33 -1.38 0.14 12.17
C LYS A 33 -2.47 -0.38 13.10
N LEU A 34 -3.29 -1.32 12.64
CA LEU A 34 -4.33 -1.95 13.46
C LEU A 34 -3.73 -2.78 14.61
N LYS A 35 -2.69 -3.57 14.33
CA LYS A 35 -1.97 -4.36 15.33
C LYS A 35 -1.33 -3.49 16.42
N LYS A 36 -0.79 -2.32 16.06
CA LYS A 36 -0.31 -1.32 17.03
C LYS A 36 -1.45 -0.74 17.88
N ALA A 37 -2.58 -0.43 17.26
CA ALA A 37 -3.68 0.29 17.90
C ALA A 37 -4.57 -0.60 18.80
N VAL A 38 -4.75 -1.88 18.48
CA VAL A 38 -5.74 -2.74 19.15
C VAL A 38 -5.53 -2.89 20.67
N ARG A 39 -4.30 -2.72 21.15
CA ARG A 39 -3.96 -2.77 22.58
C ARG A 39 -4.55 -1.60 23.37
N GLU A 40 -4.70 -0.46 22.71
CA GLU A 40 -5.26 0.79 23.25
C GLU A 40 -6.79 0.84 23.13
N VAL A 41 -7.42 -0.14 22.44
CA VAL A 41 -8.87 -0.20 22.29
C VAL A 41 -9.49 -0.92 23.49
N HIS A 42 -10.09 -0.13 24.39
CA HIS A 42 -10.70 -0.62 25.63
C HIS A 42 -12.19 -0.97 25.49
N ASP A 43 -12.90 -0.44 24.49
CA ASP A 43 -14.28 -0.85 24.21
C ASP A 43 -14.31 -2.27 23.62
N ASN A 44 -15.01 -3.19 24.29
CA ASN A 44 -15.00 -4.61 23.93
C ASN A 44 -15.54 -4.87 22.52
N LYS A 45 -16.59 -4.14 22.11
CA LYS A 45 -17.21 -4.33 20.81
C LYS A 45 -16.28 -3.83 19.71
N LEU A 46 -15.70 -2.64 19.90
CA LEU A 46 -14.73 -2.08 18.97
C LEU A 46 -13.46 -2.93 18.89
N ARG A 47 -12.95 -3.42 20.02
CA ARG A 47 -11.80 -4.34 20.05
C ARG A 47 -12.10 -5.62 19.26
N GLY A 48 -13.31 -6.16 19.39
CA GLY A 48 -13.78 -7.28 18.58
C GLY A 48 -13.71 -7.00 17.07
N LEU A 49 -14.14 -5.82 16.64
CA LEU A 49 -14.03 -5.39 15.24
C LEU A 49 -12.57 -5.29 14.78
N TYR A 50 -11.69 -4.68 15.58
CA TYR A 50 -10.26 -4.61 15.27
C TYR A 50 -9.65 -6.01 15.09
N LEU A 51 -9.91 -6.93 16.02
CA LEU A 51 -9.40 -8.29 15.95
C LEU A 51 -9.89 -9.05 14.71
N GLN A 52 -11.15 -8.85 14.33
CA GLN A 52 -11.69 -9.48 13.11
C GLN A 52 -11.04 -8.88 11.86
N THR A 53 -10.96 -7.55 11.76
CA THR A 53 -10.32 -6.88 10.62
C THR A 53 -8.83 -7.23 10.49
N ILE A 54 -8.12 -7.41 11.60
CA ILE A 54 -6.73 -7.89 11.57
C ILE A 54 -6.65 -9.27 10.93
N LYS A 55 -7.51 -10.23 11.32
CA LYS A 55 -7.55 -11.57 10.72
C LYS A 55 -7.90 -11.54 9.23
N ASP A 56 -8.86 -10.72 8.85
CA ASP A 56 -9.29 -10.60 7.45
C ASP A 56 -8.16 -10.01 6.58
N LEU A 57 -7.42 -9.02 7.08
CA LEU A 57 -6.25 -8.48 6.39
C LEU A 57 -5.09 -9.49 6.32
N GLU A 58 -4.85 -10.28 7.37
CA GLU A 58 -3.87 -11.37 7.33
C GLU A 58 -4.22 -12.37 6.23
N ALA A 59 -5.49 -12.76 6.09
CA ALA A 59 -5.96 -13.65 5.03
C ALA A 59 -5.79 -13.02 3.64
N ASN A 60 -6.24 -11.78 3.46
CA ASN A 60 -6.12 -11.07 2.18
C ASN A 60 -4.67 -10.91 1.73
N ILE A 61 -3.76 -10.54 2.63
CA ILE A 61 -2.34 -10.42 2.33
C ILE A 61 -1.78 -11.77 1.90
N ASN A 62 -2.08 -12.86 2.63
CA ASN A 62 -1.64 -14.20 2.24
C ASN A 62 -2.14 -14.62 0.85
N ASP A 63 -3.37 -14.24 0.47
CA ASP A 63 -3.90 -14.48 -0.88
C ASP A 63 -3.15 -13.66 -1.93
N LEU A 64 -2.87 -12.38 -1.66
CA LEU A 64 -2.14 -11.50 -2.57
C LEU A 64 -0.69 -11.97 -2.78
N LEU A 65 0.00 -12.46 -1.75
CA LEU A 65 1.39 -12.92 -1.84
C LEU A 65 1.54 -14.14 -2.76
N LYS A 66 0.47 -14.92 -3.02
CA LYS A 66 0.50 -16.04 -3.98
C LYS A 66 0.83 -15.54 -5.39
N PHE A 67 0.38 -14.34 -5.76
CA PHE A 67 0.61 -13.75 -7.07
C PHE A 67 2.05 -13.30 -7.31
N TYR A 68 2.85 -13.07 -6.26
CA TYR A 68 4.27 -12.70 -6.40
C TYR A 68 5.13 -13.85 -6.93
N SER A 69 4.67 -15.10 -6.85
CA SER A 69 5.37 -16.25 -7.46
C SER A 69 5.34 -16.19 -9.00
N LEU A 70 4.41 -15.41 -9.55
CA LEU A 70 4.27 -15.15 -10.98
C LEU A 70 5.06 -13.89 -11.40
N ALA A 71 5.78 -13.25 -10.49
CA ALA A 71 6.65 -12.11 -10.79
C ALA A 71 8.10 -12.58 -11.06
N PRO A 72 8.89 -11.87 -11.90
CA PRO A 72 10.29 -12.20 -12.16
C PRO A 72 11.16 -12.12 -10.88
N ARG A 73 12.04 -13.11 -10.61
CA ARG A 73 12.86 -13.19 -9.38
C ARG A 73 14.32 -13.57 -9.67
N GLU A 74 15.24 -13.06 -8.84
CA GLU A 74 16.47 -13.78 -8.43
C GLU A 74 16.75 -13.48 -6.96
N ASP A 75 17.31 -14.45 -6.25
CA ASP A 75 17.50 -14.45 -4.79
C ASP A 75 18.53 -13.42 -4.34
N ILE A 76 18.17 -12.56 -3.37
CA ILE A 76 19.12 -11.69 -2.68
C ILE A 76 18.74 -11.53 -1.22
N ASP A 77 19.77 -11.70 -0.37
CA ASP A 77 19.78 -11.52 1.07
C ASP A 77 20.17 -10.07 1.40
N ARG A 78 19.45 -9.35 2.31
CA ARG A 78 20.02 -8.22 3.09
C ARG A 78 19.15 -7.50 4.12
N ASP A 79 19.90 -6.92 5.06
CA ASP A 79 19.59 -6.07 6.23
C ASP A 79 18.43 -5.06 6.09
N MET A 80 17.40 -5.28 6.91
CA MET A 80 16.26 -4.39 7.13
C MET A 80 16.48 -3.50 8.36
N LYS A 81 17.43 -2.56 8.29
CA LYS A 81 17.82 -1.76 9.45
C LYS A 81 16.90 -0.58 9.80
N ASP A 82 15.89 -0.25 8.99
CA ASP A 82 15.07 0.96 9.20
C ASP A 82 13.57 0.77 8.92
N LEU A 83 13.03 -0.38 9.36
CA LEU A 83 11.66 -0.78 9.07
C LEU A 83 10.57 0.08 9.72
N ASP A 84 10.87 0.74 10.83
CA ASP A 84 9.91 1.63 11.48
C ASP A 84 9.81 2.96 10.72
N LYS A 85 10.93 3.47 10.21
CA LYS A 85 10.93 4.61 9.28
C LYS A 85 10.13 4.28 8.01
N GLY A 86 10.33 3.09 7.45
CA GLY A 86 9.54 2.59 6.31
C GLY A 86 8.04 2.55 6.58
N PHE A 87 7.62 2.04 7.75
CA PHE A 87 6.21 2.02 8.16
C PHE A 87 5.61 3.43 8.23
N TYR A 88 6.24 4.37 8.94
CA TYR A 88 5.69 5.71 9.12
C TYR A 88 5.66 6.52 7.81
N ALA A 89 6.70 6.40 6.98
CA ALA A 89 6.72 7.03 5.67
C ALA A 89 5.66 6.43 4.74
N GLY A 90 5.47 5.11 4.78
CA GLY A 90 4.42 4.41 4.04
C GLY A 90 3.01 4.81 4.46
N ASP A 91 2.72 4.86 5.77
CA ASP A 91 1.40 5.30 6.28
C ASP A 91 1.08 6.74 5.86
N LEU A 92 2.08 7.62 5.93
CA LEU A 92 1.93 9.00 5.47
C LEU A 92 1.72 9.09 3.94
N LEU A 93 2.44 8.28 3.16
CA LEU A 93 2.27 8.22 1.71
C LEU A 93 0.87 7.71 1.33
N ALA A 94 0.40 6.64 1.99
CA ALA A 94 -0.92 6.06 1.81
C ALA A 94 -2.03 7.08 2.12
N LEU A 95 -1.90 7.82 3.22
CA LEU A 95 -2.82 8.91 3.57
C LEU A 95 -2.84 10.00 2.48
N ALA A 96 -1.68 10.40 1.98
CA ALA A 96 -1.59 11.41 0.91
C ALA A 96 -2.26 10.93 -0.39
N LYS A 97 -2.01 9.67 -0.81
CA LYS A 97 -2.67 9.05 -1.98
C LYS A 97 -4.19 9.06 -1.85
N THR A 98 -4.71 8.62 -0.71
CA THR A 98 -6.16 8.60 -0.44
C THR A 98 -6.74 10.00 -0.39
N SER A 99 -6.02 10.96 0.19
CA SER A 99 -6.46 12.37 0.23
C SER A 99 -6.58 12.96 -1.18
N VAL A 100 -5.62 12.67 -2.07
CA VAL A 100 -5.68 13.10 -3.48
C VAL A 100 -6.93 12.54 -4.17
N ARG A 101 -7.20 11.23 -4.02
CA ARG A 101 -8.39 10.58 -4.61
C ARG A 101 -9.68 11.20 -4.07
N ASN A 102 -9.77 11.40 -2.75
CA ASN A 102 -10.97 11.95 -2.11
C ASN A 102 -11.24 13.39 -2.54
N TYR A 103 -10.22 14.25 -2.61
CA TYR A 103 -10.42 15.61 -3.09
C TYR A 103 -10.80 15.67 -4.57
N ALA A 104 -10.22 14.81 -5.41
CA ALA A 104 -10.57 14.76 -6.83
C ALA A 104 -12.06 14.41 -7.02
N ILE A 105 -12.57 13.41 -6.30
CA ILE A 105 -13.99 13.04 -6.31
C ILE A 105 -14.84 14.20 -5.76
N ALA A 106 -14.49 14.77 -4.60
CA ALA A 106 -15.29 15.83 -4.01
C ALA A 106 -15.39 17.08 -4.91
N ILE A 107 -14.35 17.40 -5.67
CA ILE A 107 -14.36 18.52 -6.62
C ILE A 107 -15.42 18.30 -7.72
N THR A 108 -15.59 17.07 -8.23
CA THR A 108 -16.59 16.78 -9.28
C THR A 108 -18.03 16.90 -8.79
N GLU A 109 -18.27 16.75 -7.50
CA GLU A 109 -19.60 16.80 -6.89
C GLU A 109 -20.02 18.19 -6.40
N THR A 110 -19.16 19.21 -6.50
CA THR A 110 -19.45 20.56 -5.95
C THR A 110 -20.10 21.50 -6.96
N ALA A 111 -21.28 22.01 -6.60
CA ALA A 111 -21.98 23.05 -7.36
C ALA A 111 -21.48 24.48 -7.03
N THR A 112 -21.13 24.73 -5.76
CA THR A 112 -20.70 26.05 -5.25
C THR A 112 -19.26 26.39 -5.68
N PRO A 113 -19.01 27.48 -6.43
CA PRO A 113 -17.68 27.84 -6.93
C PRO A 113 -16.61 27.98 -5.84
N GLU A 114 -16.94 28.61 -4.71
CA GLU A 114 -16.01 28.87 -3.60
C GLU A 114 -15.58 27.56 -2.93
N VAL A 115 -16.49 26.59 -2.83
CA VAL A 115 -16.18 25.24 -2.34
C VAL A 115 -15.23 24.55 -3.31
N ARG A 116 -15.51 24.59 -4.62
CA ARG A 116 -14.67 24.00 -5.65
C ARG A 116 -13.24 24.55 -5.60
N GLU A 117 -13.09 25.87 -5.50
CA GLU A 117 -11.79 26.53 -5.42
C GLU A 117 -11.03 26.11 -4.15
N THR A 118 -11.73 26.02 -3.01
CA THR A 118 -11.14 25.59 -1.73
C THR A 118 -10.63 24.15 -1.81
N LEU A 119 -11.45 23.23 -2.34
CA LEU A 119 -11.05 21.83 -2.50
C LEU A 119 -9.90 21.66 -3.50
N ALA A 120 -9.88 22.43 -4.59
CA ALA A 120 -8.76 22.44 -5.53
C ALA A 120 -7.45 22.87 -4.85
N LYS A 121 -7.49 23.90 -3.98
CA LYS A 121 -6.32 24.29 -3.17
C LYS A 121 -5.88 23.17 -2.22
N HIS A 122 -6.81 22.43 -1.61
CA HIS A 122 -6.49 21.31 -0.73
C HIS A 122 -5.89 20.11 -1.50
N LEU A 123 -6.44 19.78 -2.67
CA LEU A 123 -5.89 18.77 -3.58
C LEU A 123 -4.42 19.09 -3.91
N GLN A 124 -4.12 20.34 -4.25
CA GLN A 124 -2.75 20.77 -4.53
C GLN A 124 -1.80 20.59 -3.34
N LYS A 125 -2.26 20.79 -2.11
CA LYS A 125 -1.47 20.49 -0.91
C LYS A 125 -1.24 18.99 -0.77
N ALA A 126 -2.26 18.16 -0.97
CA ALA A 126 -2.14 16.70 -0.90
C ALA A 126 -1.16 16.14 -1.95
N ILE A 127 -1.19 16.66 -3.18
CA ILE A 127 -0.23 16.31 -4.25
C ILE A 127 1.20 16.65 -3.83
N ARG A 128 1.45 17.84 -3.27
CA ARG A 128 2.77 18.23 -2.76
C ARG A 128 3.23 17.33 -1.61
N THR A 129 2.34 17.02 -0.67
CA THR A 129 2.64 16.08 0.42
C THR A 129 3.05 14.72 -0.14
N HIS A 130 2.30 14.17 -1.09
CA HIS A 130 2.65 12.91 -1.73
C HIS A 130 4.04 12.95 -2.38
N ALA A 131 4.33 14.00 -3.17
CA ALA A 131 5.63 14.16 -3.81
C ALA A 131 6.78 14.26 -2.80
N ASN A 132 6.60 15.03 -1.71
CA ASN A 132 7.61 15.18 -0.67
C ASN A 132 7.89 13.85 0.06
N VAL A 133 6.84 13.10 0.40
CA VAL A 133 6.97 11.81 1.08
C VAL A 133 7.61 10.77 0.15
N PHE A 134 7.20 10.73 -1.12
CA PHE A 134 7.82 9.90 -2.14
C PHE A 134 9.32 10.20 -2.27
N ASN A 135 9.70 11.47 -2.41
CA ASN A 135 11.10 11.86 -2.55
C ASN A 135 11.92 11.47 -1.31
N PHE A 136 11.37 11.66 -0.10
CA PHE A 136 11.98 11.19 1.14
C PHE A 136 12.21 9.67 1.11
N MET A 137 11.18 8.89 0.77
CA MET A 137 11.28 7.43 0.72
C MET A 137 12.30 6.99 -0.34
N TYR A 138 12.28 7.59 -1.53
CA TYR A 138 13.21 7.29 -2.62
C TYR A 138 14.67 7.57 -2.23
N GLN A 139 14.95 8.76 -1.69
CA GLN A 139 16.29 9.16 -1.25
C GLN A 139 16.84 8.30 -0.11
N ASN A 140 15.97 7.72 0.71
CA ASN A 140 16.35 6.82 1.81
C ASN A 140 16.31 5.33 1.41
N GLY A 141 16.12 5.01 0.12
CA GLY A 141 16.06 3.62 -0.37
C GLY A 141 14.81 2.83 0.07
N LEU A 142 13.81 3.50 0.64
CA LEU A 142 12.56 2.89 1.13
C LEU A 142 11.54 2.64 0.02
N TYR A 143 11.68 3.29 -1.14
CA TYR A 143 10.79 3.12 -2.29
C TYR A 143 11.61 3.08 -3.59
N PRO A 144 12.11 1.92 -4.04
CA PRO A 144 12.95 1.81 -5.23
C PRO A 144 12.12 1.85 -6.53
N ALA A 145 11.48 2.99 -6.83
CA ALA A 145 10.47 3.15 -7.89
C ALA A 145 10.92 2.74 -9.31
N TYR A 146 12.23 2.80 -9.58
CA TYR A 146 12.82 2.48 -10.88
C TYR A 146 13.40 1.08 -10.96
N ASP A 147 13.29 0.29 -9.89
CA ASP A 147 13.77 -1.08 -9.79
C ASP A 147 12.60 -1.97 -9.36
N MET A 148 11.84 -2.44 -10.34
CA MET A 148 10.63 -3.23 -10.13
C MET A 148 10.91 -4.49 -9.29
N LYS A 149 12.07 -5.12 -9.48
CA LYS A 149 12.46 -6.30 -8.73
C LYS A 149 12.57 -5.97 -7.24
N LYS A 150 13.33 -4.93 -6.89
CA LYS A 150 13.44 -4.47 -5.50
C LYS A 150 12.14 -3.94 -4.92
N LEU A 151 11.28 -3.34 -5.75
CA LEU A 151 9.97 -2.86 -5.32
C LEU A 151 9.12 -4.03 -4.81
N LEU A 152 9.02 -5.10 -5.59
CA LEU A 152 8.26 -6.30 -5.23
C LEU A 152 8.90 -7.06 -4.06
N GLU A 153 10.23 -7.10 -3.97
CA GLU A 153 10.93 -7.65 -2.80
C GLU A 153 10.58 -6.87 -1.52
N ASN A 154 10.56 -5.54 -1.58
CA ASN A 154 10.17 -4.69 -0.46
C ASN A 154 8.72 -4.95 -0.03
N ASP A 155 7.80 -5.17 -0.97
CA ASP A 155 6.41 -5.49 -0.64
C ASP A 155 6.30 -6.82 0.12
N MET A 156 6.98 -7.87 -0.36
CA MET A 156 7.01 -9.18 0.29
C MET A 156 7.57 -9.06 1.72
N ASN A 157 8.63 -8.28 1.89
CA ASN A 157 9.26 -8.05 3.19
C ASN A 157 8.34 -7.29 4.16
N LEU A 158 7.70 -6.23 3.68
CA LEU A 158 6.74 -5.44 4.44
C LEU A 158 5.53 -6.29 4.86
N ALA A 159 4.98 -7.08 3.94
CA ALA A 159 3.88 -8.00 4.20
C ALA A 159 4.25 -9.06 5.25
N ASN A 160 5.40 -9.72 5.08
CA ASN A 160 5.89 -10.70 6.05
C ASN A 160 6.11 -10.09 7.43
N LYS A 161 6.60 -8.85 7.53
CA LYS A 161 6.71 -8.13 8.81
C LYS A 161 5.33 -7.91 9.42
N ALA A 162 4.37 -7.41 8.64
CA ALA A 162 3.02 -7.13 9.11
C ALA A 162 2.32 -8.40 9.63
N LEU A 163 2.48 -9.52 8.93
CA LEU A 163 1.95 -10.83 9.33
C LEU A 163 2.59 -11.33 10.64
N LYS A 164 3.91 -11.22 10.79
CA LYS A 164 4.65 -11.70 11.97
C LYS A 164 4.55 -10.79 13.19
N MET A 165 4.00 -9.59 13.05
CA MET A 165 3.87 -8.64 14.16
C MET A 165 2.82 -9.11 15.18
N ASP A 166 3.19 -9.12 16.46
CA ASP A 166 2.30 -9.46 17.58
C ASP A 166 1.30 -8.33 17.86
N TYR A 167 0.11 -8.69 18.36
CA TYR A 167 -0.95 -7.73 18.71
C TYR A 167 -1.75 -8.17 19.94
#